data_AF-A0A4Y9Y0D6-F1
#
_entry.id   AF-A0A4Y9Y0D6-F1
#
_cell.length_a   1.000
_cell.length_b   1.000
_cell.length_c   1.000
_cell.angle_alpha   90.00
_cell.angle_beta   90.00
_cell.angle_gamma   90.00
#
_symmetry.space_group_name_H-M   'P 1'
#
loop_
_entity.id
_entity.type
_entity.pdbx_description
1 polymer ?
#
loop_
_entity_poly.entity_id
_entity_poly.type
_entity_poly.pdbx_seq_one_letter_code
_entity_poly.pdbx_strand_id
1 'polypeptide(L)'
;MSIRLYSLQCYMKLAVTSPSFPQVEELELSADALTQSSIPQLAPVFANIASLFPPDTLTKITIRDYSSYAHLAISQDVAITPQILRHLFIFRNLRQLRIAAWSWRTEYGDNLLVDMAAAWPNLRHLDLNTSVEASGWEKSRFLVTLRGMLTLAWRCRELNYLGVLFHADPSSFPDHEELLEQDLRVVDGSPVLASLRRLNVSWSTITNPEQVAAIVSKFFLPSMTVDSACGRWSNGDFESDTGTESSENEAWGSVAGLLPVLCGVREEERKRARRLVASGRFSAI
;
A
#
# COMPACT_ATOMS: atom_id res chain seq x y z
N MET A 1 -2.22 9.48 22.45
CA MET A 1 -3.39 8.73 23.01
C MET A 1 -4.03 7.88 21.91
N SER A 2 -4.58 6.70 22.23
CA SER A 2 -5.24 5.80 21.26
C SER A 2 -6.73 5.65 21.55
N ILE A 3 -7.57 5.72 20.51
CA ILE A 3 -9.00 5.39 20.56
C ILE A 3 -9.26 4.15 19.71
N ARG A 4 -9.99 3.19 20.27
CA ARG A 4 -10.47 2.00 19.57
C ARG A 4 -11.97 1.91 19.70
N LEU A 5 -12.66 1.79 18.56
CA LEU A 5 -14.11 1.66 18.50
C LEU A 5 -14.43 0.39 17.71
N TYR A 6 -15.04 -0.57 18.40
CA TYR A 6 -15.38 -1.87 17.82
C TYR A 6 -16.68 -1.86 17.01
N SER A 7 -17.28 -0.68 16.77
CA SER A 7 -18.48 -0.58 15.97
C SER A 7 -18.57 0.78 15.29
N LEU A 8 -18.77 0.78 13.96
CA LEU A 8 -19.07 1.99 13.20
C LEU A 8 -20.33 2.70 13.69
N GLN A 9 -21.34 1.96 14.16
CA GLN A 9 -22.55 2.57 14.71
C GLN A 9 -22.27 3.34 16.01
N CYS A 10 -21.41 2.80 16.88
CA CYS A 10 -20.95 3.52 18.07
C CYS A 10 -20.15 4.77 17.67
N TYR A 11 -19.29 4.66 16.65
CA TYR A 11 -18.54 5.81 16.13
C TYR A 11 -19.48 6.90 15.58
N MET A 12 -20.50 6.54 14.80
CA MET A 12 -21.44 7.51 14.25
C MET A 12 -22.26 8.21 15.34
N LYS A 13 -22.67 7.48 16.40
CA LYS A 13 -23.32 8.08 17.57
C LYS A 13 -22.39 9.06 18.30
N LEU A 14 -21.12 8.70 18.44
CA LEU A 14 -20.10 9.55 19.03
C LEU A 14 -19.86 10.81 18.19
N ALA A 15 -19.88 10.70 16.86
CA ALA A 15 -19.71 11.84 15.96
C ALA A 15 -20.82 12.88 16.13
N VAL A 16 -22.06 12.45 16.37
CA VAL A 16 -23.21 13.34 16.57
C VAL A 16 -23.05 14.20 17.84
N THR A 17 -22.44 13.67 18.89
CA THR A 17 -22.25 14.43 20.14
C THR A 17 -21.15 15.49 20.06
N SER A 18 -20.48 15.61 18.90
CA SER A 18 -19.43 16.60 18.59
C SER A 18 -18.27 16.71 19.62
N PRO A 19 -17.79 15.63 20.25
CA PRO A 19 -16.59 15.71 21.06
C PRO A 19 -15.37 15.90 20.16
N SER A 20 -14.58 16.94 20.43
CA SER A 20 -13.24 17.06 19.85
C SER A 20 -12.28 16.20 20.68
N PHE A 21 -11.40 15.46 19.99
CA PHE A 21 -10.40 14.61 20.64
C PHE A 21 -8.98 15.12 20.39
N PRO A 22 -8.56 16.23 21.03
CA PRO A 22 -7.36 16.97 20.64
C PRO A 22 -6.03 16.25 20.88
N GLN A 23 -6.02 15.15 21.64
CA GLN A 23 -4.81 14.42 22.01
C GLN A 23 -4.68 13.05 21.34
N VAL A 24 -5.63 12.70 20.47
CA VAL A 24 -5.66 11.38 19.84
C VAL A 24 -4.66 11.34 18.70
N GLU A 25 -3.81 10.32 18.75
CA GLU A 25 -2.74 10.05 17.79
C GLU A 25 -3.02 8.79 16.98
N GLU A 26 -3.77 7.85 17.55
CA GLU A 26 -4.13 6.60 16.89
C GLU A 26 -5.63 6.36 16.94
N LEU A 27 -6.22 6.12 15.77
CA LEU A 27 -7.62 5.75 15.60
C LEU A 27 -7.71 4.33 15.04
N GLU A 28 -8.46 3.48 15.71
CA GLU A 28 -8.85 2.16 15.22
C GLU A 28 -10.37 2.02 15.19
N LEU A 29 -10.92 1.69 14.02
CA LEU A 29 -12.34 1.45 13.79
C LEU A 29 -12.55 0.00 13.33
N SER A 30 -13.48 -0.70 13.97
CA SER A 30 -14.03 -1.97 13.48
C SER A 30 -15.42 -1.74 12.90
N ALA A 31 -15.57 -2.14 11.65
CA ALA A 31 -16.80 -2.23 10.90
C ALA A 31 -17.32 -3.65 11.04
N ASP A 32 -17.99 -3.95 12.15
CA ASP A 32 -18.58 -5.27 12.34
C ASP A 32 -19.80 -5.40 11.41
N ALA A 33 -19.71 -6.30 10.42
CA ALA A 33 -20.83 -6.70 9.56
C ALA A 33 -21.46 -5.58 8.73
N LEU A 34 -20.65 -4.82 7.97
CA LEU A 34 -21.23 -3.94 6.95
C LEU A 34 -21.94 -4.75 5.88
N THR A 35 -23.25 -4.55 5.79
CA THR A 35 -24.06 -5.02 4.67
C THR A 35 -23.82 -4.14 3.44
N GLN A 36 -24.19 -4.62 2.25
CA GLN A 36 -24.16 -3.82 1.03
C GLN A 36 -24.90 -2.47 1.20
N SER A 37 -26.04 -2.47 1.91
CA SER A 37 -26.81 -1.25 2.21
C SER A 37 -26.08 -0.24 3.10
N SER A 38 -24.98 -0.64 3.75
CA SER A 38 -24.22 0.21 4.66
C SER A 38 -22.99 0.86 4.01
N ILE A 39 -22.61 0.47 2.79
CA ILE A 39 -21.47 1.06 2.06
C ILE A 39 -21.60 2.59 1.90
N PRO A 40 -22.78 3.15 1.55
CA PRO A 40 -22.95 4.61 1.48
C PRO A 40 -22.65 5.34 2.79
N GLN A 41 -22.69 4.64 3.94
CA GLN A 41 -22.37 5.22 5.25
C GLN A 41 -20.86 5.41 5.47
N LEU A 42 -20.00 4.80 4.65
CA LEU A 42 -18.55 4.98 4.75
C LEU A 42 -18.12 6.41 4.41
N ALA A 43 -18.74 7.06 3.42
CA ALA A 43 -18.40 8.45 3.10
C ALA A 43 -18.59 9.40 4.31
N PRO A 44 -19.74 9.39 5.01
CA PRO A 44 -19.91 10.09 6.28
C PRO A 44 -18.89 9.70 7.35
N VAL A 45 -18.52 8.42 7.46
CA VAL A 45 -17.51 7.98 8.44
C VAL A 45 -16.17 8.68 8.19
N PHE A 46 -15.66 8.67 6.96
CA PHE A 46 -14.38 9.31 6.63
C PHE A 46 -14.43 10.83 6.79
N ALA A 47 -15.55 11.46 6.41
CA ALA A 47 -15.77 12.89 6.64
C ALA A 47 -15.79 13.23 8.14
N ASN A 48 -16.40 12.38 8.97
CA ASN A 48 -16.42 12.55 10.42
C ASN A 48 -15.02 12.36 11.04
N ILE A 49 -14.19 11.47 10.50
CA ILE A 49 -12.80 11.33 10.99
C ILE A 49 -12.09 12.67 10.79
N ALA A 50 -12.24 13.25 9.60
CA ALA A 50 -11.67 14.54 9.25
C ALA A 50 -12.14 15.69 10.17
N SER A 51 -13.39 15.66 10.65
CA SER A 51 -13.93 16.74 11.49
C SER A 51 -13.68 16.57 12.99
N LEU A 52 -13.60 15.34 13.50
CA LEU A 52 -13.52 15.06 14.95
C LEU A 52 -12.09 15.05 15.49
N PHE A 53 -11.11 14.74 14.64
CA PHE A 53 -9.71 14.62 15.02
C PHE A 53 -8.90 15.79 14.47
N PRO A 54 -7.98 16.38 15.26
CA PRO A 54 -7.11 17.42 14.76
C PRO A 54 -6.22 16.91 13.61
N PRO A 55 -6.05 17.71 12.55
CA PRO A 55 -5.17 17.38 11.42
C PRO A 55 -3.73 17.05 11.84
N ASP A 56 -3.24 17.70 12.91
CA ASP A 56 -1.83 17.67 13.28
C ASP A 56 -1.48 16.55 14.27
N THR A 57 -2.46 15.93 14.93
CA THR A 57 -2.18 14.93 15.98
C THR A 57 -2.30 13.50 15.51
N LEU A 58 -3.20 13.23 14.54
CA LEU A 58 -3.48 11.88 14.11
C LEU A 58 -2.34 11.33 13.25
N THR A 59 -1.66 10.31 13.76
CA THR A 59 -0.52 9.66 13.09
C THR A 59 -0.84 8.27 12.57
N LYS A 60 -1.91 7.65 13.05
CA LYS A 60 -2.30 6.29 12.66
C LYS A 60 -3.81 6.16 12.54
N ILE A 61 -4.25 5.63 11.40
CA ILE A 61 -5.63 5.26 11.14
C ILE A 61 -5.65 3.79 10.74
N THR A 62 -6.50 3.01 11.41
CA THR A 62 -6.76 1.61 11.06
C THR A 62 -8.26 1.40 10.99
N ILE A 63 -8.74 0.92 9.85
CA ILE A 63 -10.14 0.56 9.63
C ILE A 63 -10.16 -0.92 9.29
N ARG A 64 -10.94 -1.69 10.05
CA ARG A 64 -11.05 -3.14 9.94
C ARG A 64 -12.49 -3.52 9.68
N ASP A 65 -12.71 -4.50 8.81
CA ASP A 65 -13.99 -5.17 8.66
C ASP A 65 -13.73 -6.68 8.63
N TYR A 66 -14.15 -7.36 9.69
CA TYR A 66 -13.98 -8.81 9.85
C TYR A 66 -15.27 -9.58 9.55
N SER A 67 -16.22 -8.98 8.84
CA SER A 67 -17.47 -9.62 8.49
C SER A 67 -17.22 -10.96 7.77
N SER A 68 -17.78 -12.02 8.35
CA SER A 68 -17.54 -13.41 7.92
C SER A 68 -18.07 -13.68 6.52
N TYR A 69 -17.32 -14.49 5.78
CA TYR A 69 -17.57 -14.97 4.42
C TYR A 69 -18.99 -15.50 4.18
N ALA A 70 -19.67 -16.02 5.20
CA ALA A 70 -20.94 -16.75 5.04
C ALA A 70 -22.15 -15.87 4.65
N HIS A 71 -22.04 -14.53 4.75
CA HIS A 71 -23.20 -13.64 4.62
C HIS A 71 -23.07 -12.54 3.57
N LEU A 72 -21.96 -12.48 2.85
CA LEU A 72 -21.67 -11.36 1.95
C LEU A 72 -21.83 -11.83 0.52
N ALA A 73 -23.01 -11.57 -0.06
CA ALA A 73 -23.07 -11.37 -1.49
C ALA A 73 -22.02 -10.29 -1.82
N ILE A 74 -20.99 -10.64 -2.59
CA ILE A 74 -19.91 -9.73 -2.98
C ILE A 74 -20.57 -8.44 -3.45
N SER A 75 -20.43 -7.38 -2.65
CA SER A 75 -21.05 -6.10 -2.99
C SER A 75 -20.52 -5.67 -4.35
N GLN A 76 -21.43 -5.30 -5.25
CA GLN A 76 -21.00 -4.72 -6.51
C GLN A 76 -20.46 -3.30 -6.34
N ASP A 77 -20.82 -2.65 -5.24
CA ASP A 77 -20.50 -1.26 -4.97
C ASP A 77 -19.07 -1.09 -4.46
N VAL A 78 -18.40 -0.06 -4.97
CA VAL A 78 -17.05 0.32 -4.57
C VAL A 78 -17.10 1.03 -3.23
N ALA A 79 -16.49 0.43 -2.21
CA ALA A 79 -16.47 0.95 -0.85
C ALA A 79 -15.34 1.96 -0.62
N ILE A 80 -14.17 1.72 -1.20
CA ILE A 80 -13.03 2.65 -1.13
C ILE A 80 -12.85 3.31 -2.48
N THR A 81 -13.21 4.59 -2.55
CA THR A 81 -13.05 5.44 -3.72
C THR A 81 -12.05 6.57 -3.45
N PRO A 82 -11.51 7.21 -4.51
CA PRO A 82 -10.63 8.38 -4.35
C PRO A 82 -11.28 9.52 -3.56
N GLN A 83 -12.60 9.73 -3.74
CA GLN A 83 -13.35 10.79 -3.08
C GLN A 83 -13.41 10.58 -1.57
N ILE A 84 -13.62 9.35 -1.12
CA ILE A 84 -13.70 9.03 0.31
C ILE A 84 -12.32 9.17 0.97
N LEU A 85 -11.26 8.69 0.31
CA LEU A 85 -9.89 8.78 0.84
C LEU A 85 -9.39 10.22 0.96
N ARG A 86 -9.83 11.13 0.08
CA ARG A 86 -9.46 12.56 0.11
C ARG A 86 -9.83 13.26 1.42
N HIS A 87 -10.86 12.80 2.13
CA HIS A 87 -11.18 13.35 3.46
C HIS A 87 -10.02 13.19 4.46
N LEU A 88 -9.19 12.16 4.29
CA LEU A 88 -8.04 11.90 5.17
C LEU A 88 -6.79 12.71 4.79
N PHE A 89 -6.80 13.47 3.70
CA PHE A 89 -5.61 14.22 3.23
C PHE A 89 -5.27 15.41 4.14
N ILE A 90 -6.17 15.78 5.03
CA ILE A 90 -5.89 16.82 6.03
C ILE A 90 -4.83 16.38 7.05
N PHE A 91 -4.65 15.07 7.28
CA PHE A 91 -3.76 14.54 8.32
C PHE A 91 -2.30 14.50 7.86
N ARG A 92 -1.61 15.65 7.85
CA ARG A 92 -0.23 15.77 7.32
C ARG A 92 0.81 14.95 8.09
N ASN A 93 0.53 14.63 9.36
CA ASN A 93 1.38 13.83 10.22
C ASN A 93 1.06 12.32 10.18
N LEU A 94 0.20 11.88 9.24
CA LEU A 94 -0.15 10.47 9.11
C LEU A 94 1.07 9.63 8.72
N ARG A 95 1.39 8.66 9.57
CA ARG A 95 2.48 7.69 9.41
C ARG A 95 1.96 6.30 9.06
N GLN A 96 0.72 5.98 9.42
CA GLN A 96 0.13 4.69 9.12
C GLN A 96 -1.32 4.84 8.70
N LEU A 97 -1.64 4.32 7.51
CA LEU A 97 -3.01 4.09 7.05
C LEU A 97 -3.16 2.61 6.72
N ARG A 98 -4.11 1.95 7.38
CA ARG A 98 -4.47 0.57 7.08
C ARG A 98 -5.97 0.44 6.96
N ILE A 99 -6.44 -0.04 5.81
CA ILE A 99 -7.82 -0.44 5.57
C ILE A 99 -7.77 -1.94 5.30
N ALA A 100 -8.33 -2.74 6.20
CA ALA A 100 -8.35 -4.19 6.10
C ALA A 100 -9.80 -4.67 6.16
N ALA A 101 -10.43 -4.80 5.00
CA ALA A 101 -11.84 -5.08 4.87
C ALA A 101 -12.09 -6.06 3.71
N TRP A 102 -12.16 -7.35 4.04
CA TRP A 102 -12.10 -8.44 3.06
C TRP A 102 -13.14 -8.37 1.94
N SER A 103 -14.32 -7.82 2.23
CA SER A 103 -15.45 -7.72 1.31
C SER A 103 -15.52 -6.41 0.52
N TRP A 104 -14.64 -5.44 0.83
CA TRP A 104 -14.73 -4.10 0.26
C TRP A 104 -14.04 -4.05 -1.10
N ARG A 105 -14.78 -3.66 -2.13
CA ARG A 105 -14.19 -3.31 -3.41
C ARG A 105 -13.49 -1.96 -3.30
N THR A 106 -12.32 -1.87 -3.91
CA THR A 106 -11.53 -0.65 -3.91
C THR A 106 -11.22 -0.21 -5.34
N GLU A 107 -11.32 1.08 -5.59
CA GLU A 107 -11.04 1.69 -6.88
C GLU A 107 -10.07 2.85 -6.65
N TYR A 108 -8.84 2.70 -7.14
CA TYR A 108 -7.84 3.75 -7.07
C TYR A 108 -6.82 3.56 -8.20
N GLY A 109 -6.22 4.66 -8.65
CA GLY A 109 -5.21 4.66 -9.71
C GLY A 109 -4.08 5.63 -9.39
N ASP A 110 -3.10 5.72 -10.28
CA ASP A 110 -1.82 6.42 -10.03
C ASP A 110 -1.99 7.86 -9.55
N ASN A 111 -2.95 8.62 -10.09
CA ASN A 111 -3.21 10.00 -9.67
C ASN A 111 -3.56 10.11 -8.19
N LEU A 112 -4.34 9.15 -7.65
CA LEU A 112 -4.66 9.15 -6.23
C LEU A 112 -3.41 8.88 -5.38
N LEU A 113 -2.53 7.97 -5.84
CA LEU A 113 -1.29 7.66 -5.14
C LEU A 113 -0.33 8.87 -5.12
N VAL A 114 -0.31 9.66 -6.20
CA VAL A 114 0.41 10.94 -6.24
C VAL A 114 -0.16 11.93 -5.22
N ASP A 115 -1.50 12.07 -5.17
CA ASP A 115 -2.17 12.94 -4.20
C ASP A 115 -1.89 12.49 -2.75
N MET A 116 -1.97 11.18 -2.48
CA MET A 116 -1.68 10.58 -1.16
C MET A 116 -0.24 10.83 -0.74
N ALA A 117 0.71 10.64 -1.65
CA ALA A 117 2.12 10.91 -1.42
C ALA A 117 2.37 12.38 -1.05
N ALA A 118 1.67 13.32 -1.70
CA ALA A 118 1.75 14.74 -1.38
C ALA A 118 1.03 15.09 -0.06
N ALA A 119 -0.05 14.37 0.28
CA ALA A 119 -0.78 14.54 1.52
C ALA A 119 0.02 14.05 2.73
N TRP A 120 0.71 12.91 2.61
CA TRP A 120 1.34 12.16 3.71
C TRP A 120 2.83 11.88 3.45
N PRO A 121 3.69 12.91 3.46
CA PRO A 121 5.13 12.73 3.17
C PRO A 121 5.85 11.85 4.22
N ASN A 122 5.31 11.76 5.43
CA ASN A 122 5.87 10.98 6.54
C ASN A 122 5.30 9.56 6.64
N LEU A 123 4.61 9.08 5.60
CA LEU A 123 3.96 7.77 5.60
C LEU A 123 4.99 6.64 5.71
N ARG A 124 4.79 5.75 6.68
CA ARG A 124 5.62 4.58 6.98
C ARG A 124 4.95 3.28 6.59
N HIS A 125 3.63 3.21 6.74
CA HIS A 125 2.87 2.00 6.48
C HIS A 125 1.58 2.35 5.75
N LEU A 126 1.41 1.78 4.56
CA LEU A 126 0.19 1.91 3.78
C LEU A 126 -0.34 0.53 3.43
N ASP A 127 -1.61 0.28 3.74
CA ASP A 127 -2.37 -0.90 3.31
C ASP A 127 -3.76 -0.45 2.86
N LEU A 128 -4.04 -0.50 1.55
CA LEU A 128 -5.32 -0.16 0.94
C LEU A 128 -6.09 -1.42 0.54
N ASN A 129 -6.37 -2.25 1.53
CA ASN A 129 -7.22 -3.42 1.41
C ASN A 129 -6.65 -4.53 0.52
N THR A 130 -5.37 -4.86 0.69
CA THR A 130 -4.78 -6.00 -0.04
C THR A 130 -5.35 -7.35 0.39
N SER A 131 -6.03 -7.39 1.54
CA SER A 131 -6.72 -8.59 2.04
C SER A 131 -8.11 -8.82 1.42
N VAL A 132 -8.46 -8.11 0.34
CA VAL A 132 -9.72 -8.32 -0.39
C VAL A 132 -9.79 -9.75 -0.96
N GLU A 133 -10.97 -10.28 -1.20
CA GLU A 133 -11.12 -11.51 -2.01
C GLU A 133 -10.78 -11.24 -3.49
N ALA A 134 -10.24 -12.24 -4.20
CA ALA A 134 -9.92 -12.16 -5.64
C ALA A 134 -11.05 -11.53 -6.48
N SER A 135 -12.29 -11.92 -6.18
CA SER A 135 -13.52 -11.47 -6.86
C SER A 135 -13.78 -9.95 -6.76
N GLY A 136 -13.19 -9.28 -5.76
CA GLY A 136 -13.35 -7.86 -5.51
C GLY A 136 -12.38 -6.98 -6.30
N TRP A 137 -11.25 -7.53 -6.75
CA TRP A 137 -10.20 -6.78 -7.44
C TRP A 137 -10.32 -6.81 -8.98
N GLU A 138 -10.64 -7.98 -9.56
CA GLU A 138 -10.61 -8.23 -11.02
C GLU A 138 -11.52 -7.32 -11.87
N LYS A 139 -12.34 -6.46 -11.26
CA LYS A 139 -13.33 -5.61 -11.95
C LYS A 139 -13.08 -4.11 -11.83
N SER A 140 -11.97 -3.67 -11.21
CA SER A 140 -11.67 -2.24 -11.13
C SER A 140 -11.25 -1.70 -12.50
N ARG A 141 -11.87 -0.58 -12.92
CA ARG A 141 -11.48 0.15 -14.15
C ARG A 141 -10.23 1.01 -13.94
N PHE A 142 -9.86 1.25 -12.69
CA PHE A 142 -8.68 2.00 -12.31
C PHE A 142 -7.69 1.03 -11.70
N LEU A 143 -6.59 0.84 -12.40
CA LEU A 143 -5.50 -0.01 -11.97
C LEU A 143 -4.32 0.89 -11.67
N VAL A 144 -3.84 0.82 -10.43
CA VAL A 144 -2.52 1.32 -10.11
C VAL A 144 -1.51 0.57 -10.96
N THR A 145 -0.49 1.27 -11.42
CA THR A 145 0.64 0.68 -12.13
C THR A 145 1.86 0.63 -11.25
N LEU A 146 2.94 0.00 -11.73
CA LEU A 146 4.25 0.08 -11.07
C LEU A 146 4.70 1.54 -10.90
N ARG A 147 4.37 2.45 -11.83
CA ARG A 147 4.70 3.88 -11.74
C ARG A 147 4.00 4.57 -10.56
N GLY A 148 2.71 4.31 -10.37
CA GLY A 148 1.97 4.84 -9.22
C GLY A 148 2.55 4.37 -7.89
N MET A 149 2.88 3.08 -7.80
CA MET A 149 3.53 2.49 -6.63
C MET A 149 4.89 3.14 -6.33
N LEU A 150 5.75 3.30 -7.34
CA LEU A 150 7.06 3.94 -7.21
C LEU A 150 6.93 5.40 -6.78
N THR A 151 5.94 6.13 -7.29
CA THR A 151 5.68 7.52 -6.91
C THR A 151 5.44 7.67 -5.40
N LEU A 152 4.67 6.77 -4.79
CA LEU A 152 4.49 6.74 -3.33
C LEU A 152 5.82 6.50 -2.63
N ALA A 153 6.55 5.46 -3.04
CA ALA A 153 7.78 5.06 -2.37
C ALA A 153 8.89 6.14 -2.50
N TRP A 154 8.93 6.89 -3.59
CA TRP A 154 9.86 8.01 -3.80
C TRP A 154 9.52 9.25 -3.00
N ARG A 155 8.24 9.54 -2.80
CA ARG A 155 7.79 10.74 -2.09
C ARG A 155 7.68 10.51 -0.58
N CYS A 156 7.35 9.30 -0.15
CA CYS A 156 7.25 8.90 1.25
C CYS A 156 8.54 8.18 1.68
N ARG A 157 9.58 8.95 2.02
CA ARG A 157 10.94 8.43 2.30
C ARG A 157 11.07 7.54 3.54
N GLU A 158 10.03 7.51 4.39
CA GLU A 158 9.98 6.63 5.55
C GLU A 158 9.13 5.37 5.32
N LEU A 159 8.59 5.19 4.11
CA LEU A 159 7.68 4.09 3.76
C LEU A 159 8.42 2.75 3.88
N ASN A 160 8.00 1.92 4.81
CA ASN A 160 8.59 0.62 5.10
C ASN A 160 7.68 -0.57 4.74
N TYR A 161 6.37 -0.32 4.64
CA TYR A 161 5.38 -1.30 4.22
C TYR A 161 4.43 -0.67 3.22
N LEU A 162 4.25 -1.34 2.09
CA LEU A 162 3.30 -0.95 1.06
C LEU A 162 2.45 -2.15 0.66
N GLY A 163 1.15 -2.07 0.93
CA GLY A 163 0.12 -2.96 0.46
C GLY A 163 -0.88 -2.17 -0.38
N VAL A 164 -0.77 -2.27 -1.68
CA VAL A 164 -1.77 -1.76 -2.63
C VAL A 164 -1.94 -2.80 -3.71
N LEU A 165 -3.13 -2.90 -4.28
CA LEU A 165 -3.36 -3.75 -5.43
C LEU A 165 -3.02 -2.98 -6.70
N PHE A 166 -2.26 -3.60 -7.61
CA PHE A 166 -1.80 -2.97 -8.83
C PHE A 166 -1.67 -3.96 -9.98
N HIS A 167 -1.51 -3.44 -11.19
CA HIS A 167 -1.14 -4.19 -12.37
C HIS A 167 0.35 -4.00 -12.67
N ALA A 168 1.11 -5.08 -12.57
CA ALA A 168 2.54 -5.10 -12.80
C ALA A 168 2.85 -5.43 -14.27
N ASP A 169 2.92 -4.38 -15.08
CA ASP A 169 3.34 -4.44 -16.48
C ASP A 169 4.66 -3.71 -16.68
N PRO A 170 5.71 -4.35 -17.22
CA PRO A 170 6.97 -3.69 -17.58
C PRO A 170 6.80 -2.44 -18.46
N SER A 171 5.77 -2.38 -19.31
CA SER A 171 5.49 -1.23 -20.17
C SER A 171 4.96 -0.01 -19.42
N SER A 172 4.41 -0.21 -18.21
CA SER A 172 3.93 0.87 -17.34
C SER A 172 5.05 1.58 -16.58
N PHE A 173 6.28 1.09 -16.72
CA PHE A 173 7.42 1.58 -16.01
C PHE A 173 7.94 2.89 -16.62
N PRO A 174 8.26 3.92 -15.81
CA PRO A 174 8.77 5.18 -16.32
C PRO A 174 10.09 4.98 -17.08
N ASP A 175 10.23 5.70 -18.19
CA ASP A 175 11.45 5.68 -19.00
C ASP A 175 12.66 6.17 -18.19
N HIS A 176 13.86 5.79 -18.62
CA HIS A 176 15.10 6.13 -17.92
C HIS A 176 15.28 7.64 -17.71
N GLU A 177 14.81 8.47 -18.64
CA GLU A 177 14.86 9.93 -18.47
C GLU A 177 13.95 10.42 -17.33
N GLU A 178 12.73 9.88 -17.22
CA GLU A 178 11.82 10.23 -16.13
C GLU A 178 12.38 9.77 -14.77
N LEU A 179 13.05 8.61 -14.75
CA LEU A 179 13.77 8.16 -13.57
C LEU A 179 14.91 9.10 -13.20
N LEU A 180 15.70 9.56 -14.17
CA LEU A 180 16.80 10.50 -13.92
C LEU A 180 16.29 11.83 -13.37
N GLU A 181 15.21 12.39 -13.93
CA GLU A 181 14.61 13.62 -13.42
C GLU A 181 14.14 13.50 -11.97
N GLN A 182 13.67 12.32 -11.58
CA GLN A 182 13.26 12.02 -10.21
C GLN A 182 14.44 11.61 -9.29
N ASP A 183 15.49 11.01 -9.87
CA ASP A 183 16.75 10.58 -9.24
C ASP A 183 17.76 11.74 -9.07
N LEU A 184 17.57 12.91 -9.69
CA LEU A 184 18.43 14.10 -9.45
C LEU A 184 18.37 14.61 -7.99
N ARG A 185 17.60 13.95 -7.12
CA ARG A 185 17.66 14.07 -5.65
C ARG A 185 18.25 12.83 -4.97
N VAL A 186 19.25 12.19 -5.57
CA VAL A 186 20.22 11.35 -4.83
C VAL A 186 20.99 12.28 -3.90
N VAL A 187 20.36 12.62 -2.79
CA VAL A 187 21.03 13.18 -1.62
C VAL A 187 21.84 12.01 -1.06
N ASP A 188 23.17 12.08 -1.17
CA ASP A 188 24.14 11.18 -0.53
C ASP A 188 24.34 9.77 -1.12
N GLY A 189 23.97 9.51 -2.38
CA GLY A 189 24.28 8.23 -3.03
C GLY A 189 23.48 7.02 -2.49
N SER A 190 22.47 7.27 -1.67
CA SER A 190 21.58 6.25 -1.11
C SER A 190 20.50 5.86 -2.13
N PRO A 191 20.14 4.57 -2.27
CA PRO A 191 19.05 4.16 -3.14
C PRO A 191 17.73 4.81 -2.72
N VAL A 192 16.95 5.26 -3.69
CA VAL A 192 15.79 6.13 -3.50
C VAL A 192 14.69 5.47 -2.64
N LEU A 193 14.62 4.14 -2.61
CA LEU A 193 13.66 3.33 -1.83
C LEU A 193 14.29 2.57 -0.66
N ALA A 194 15.33 3.13 -0.03
CA ALA A 194 16.04 2.47 1.08
C ALA A 194 15.15 2.09 2.29
N SER A 195 14.00 2.74 2.46
CA SER A 195 13.10 2.45 3.58
C SER A 195 12.17 1.27 3.34
N LEU A 196 11.79 0.96 2.09
CA LEU A 196 10.75 -0.03 1.81
C LEU A 196 11.29 -1.44 2.09
N ARG A 197 10.68 -2.11 3.08
CA ARG A 197 11.09 -3.45 3.52
C ARG A 197 10.09 -4.52 3.13
N ARG A 198 8.82 -4.18 2.98
CA ARG A 198 7.77 -5.13 2.65
C ARG A 198 6.85 -4.56 1.58
N LEU A 199 6.70 -5.33 0.51
CA LEU A 199 5.72 -5.08 -0.53
C LEU A 199 4.69 -6.21 -0.48
N ASN A 200 3.46 -5.89 -0.10
CA ASN A 200 2.36 -6.83 -0.13
C ASN A 200 1.63 -6.69 -1.48
N VAL A 201 1.77 -7.72 -2.31
CA VAL A 201 1.22 -7.73 -3.67
C VAL A 201 -0.14 -8.42 -3.72
N SER A 202 -0.41 -9.38 -2.82
CA SER A 202 -1.68 -10.12 -2.74
C SER A 202 -2.22 -10.47 -4.14
N TRP A 203 -3.42 -10.00 -4.51
CA TRP A 203 -4.08 -10.23 -5.80
C TRP A 203 -3.64 -9.31 -6.94
N SER A 204 -2.49 -8.65 -6.82
CA SER A 204 -1.95 -7.83 -7.91
C SER A 204 -1.71 -8.70 -9.14
N THR A 205 -2.02 -8.19 -10.32
CA THR A 205 -1.83 -8.93 -11.57
C THR A 205 -0.44 -8.65 -12.14
N ILE A 206 0.11 -9.56 -12.95
CA ILE A 206 1.47 -9.45 -13.47
C ILE A 206 1.59 -10.12 -14.85
N THR A 207 2.21 -9.42 -15.82
CA THR A 207 2.30 -9.91 -17.20
C THR A 207 3.63 -10.60 -17.52
N ASN A 208 4.74 -10.16 -16.91
CA ASN A 208 6.07 -10.74 -17.13
C ASN A 208 6.88 -10.73 -15.81
N PRO A 209 6.84 -11.81 -15.03
CA PRO A 209 7.49 -11.90 -13.72
C PRO A 209 8.98 -11.59 -13.75
N GLU A 210 9.72 -12.07 -14.74
CA GLU A 210 11.17 -11.88 -14.83
C GLU A 210 11.55 -10.42 -15.06
N GLN A 211 10.86 -9.75 -16.01
CA GLN A 211 11.09 -8.34 -16.29
C GLN A 211 10.65 -7.46 -15.13
N VAL A 212 9.51 -7.76 -14.51
CA VAL A 212 9.05 -7.05 -13.31
C VAL A 212 10.04 -7.24 -12.17
N ALA A 213 10.52 -8.46 -11.90
CA ALA A 213 11.54 -8.72 -10.89
C ALA A 213 12.82 -7.93 -11.19
N ALA A 214 13.29 -7.91 -12.44
CA ALA A 214 14.44 -7.14 -12.87
C ALA A 214 14.24 -5.64 -12.65
N ILE A 215 13.07 -5.10 -12.95
CA ILE A 215 12.71 -3.70 -12.74
C ILE A 215 12.66 -3.36 -11.25
N VAL A 216 11.89 -4.12 -10.47
CA VAL A 216 11.68 -3.93 -9.03
C VAL A 216 13.02 -3.94 -8.29
N SER A 217 13.87 -4.93 -8.56
CA SER A 217 15.20 -5.01 -7.93
C SER A 217 16.13 -3.82 -8.23
N LYS A 218 15.81 -2.92 -9.18
CA LYS A 218 16.63 -1.70 -9.41
C LYS A 218 16.51 -0.73 -8.25
N PHE A 219 15.33 -0.69 -7.64
CA PHE A 219 14.98 0.31 -6.64
C PHE A 219 15.09 -0.20 -5.21
N PHE A 220 14.83 -1.48 -5.01
CA PHE A 220 14.70 -2.05 -3.68
C PHE A 220 16.02 -2.57 -3.11
N LEU A 221 16.08 -2.60 -1.78
CA LEU A 221 17.20 -3.18 -1.05
C LEU A 221 17.14 -4.72 -1.08
N PRO A 222 18.28 -5.40 -0.94
CA PRO A 222 18.32 -6.87 -0.79
C PRO A 222 17.46 -7.42 0.35
N SER A 223 17.19 -6.61 1.37
CA SER A 223 16.37 -6.97 2.53
C SER A 223 14.85 -6.83 2.32
N MET A 224 14.39 -6.44 1.12
CA MET A 224 12.96 -6.31 0.86
C MET A 224 12.31 -7.69 0.72
N THR A 225 11.14 -7.88 1.35
CA THR A 225 10.28 -9.05 1.16
C THR A 225 9.10 -8.70 0.28
N VAL A 226 8.73 -9.63 -0.61
CA VAL A 226 7.49 -9.57 -1.38
C VAL A 226 6.55 -10.60 -0.80
N ASP A 227 5.44 -10.12 -0.24
CA ASP A 227 4.42 -10.96 0.36
C ASP A 227 3.33 -11.19 -0.69
N SER A 228 3.34 -12.38 -1.31
CA SER A 228 2.35 -12.80 -2.31
C SER A 228 1.16 -13.54 -1.71
N ALA A 229 1.26 -13.97 -0.45
CA ALA A 229 0.22 -14.79 0.13
C ALA A 229 -0.98 -13.94 0.52
N CYS A 230 -2.17 -14.42 0.16
CA CYS A 230 -3.44 -14.17 0.86
C CYS A 230 -3.41 -14.81 2.26
N GLY A 231 -2.25 -14.83 2.91
CA GLY A 231 -2.07 -15.32 4.24
C GLY A 231 -2.91 -14.42 5.12
N ARG A 232 -4.06 -14.96 5.56
CA ARG A 232 -4.68 -14.53 6.80
C ARG A 232 -3.54 -14.25 7.75
N TRP A 233 -3.51 -13.06 8.34
CA TRP A 233 -2.61 -12.76 9.44
C TRP A 233 -2.96 -13.77 10.54
N SER A 234 -2.32 -14.92 10.53
CA SER A 234 -2.65 -16.06 11.36
C SER A 234 -2.02 -15.82 12.72
N ASN A 235 -2.75 -15.11 13.56
CA ASN A 235 -2.57 -15.21 15.00
C ASN A 235 -3.14 -16.56 15.45
N GLY A 236 -2.44 -17.65 15.13
CA GLY A 236 -2.77 -19.01 15.58
C GLY A 236 -3.83 -19.71 14.74
N ASP A 237 -3.42 -20.84 14.16
CA ASP A 237 -4.25 -21.99 13.81
C ASP A 237 -5.45 -21.72 12.89
N PHE A 238 -5.18 -21.60 11.58
CA PHE A 238 -6.21 -21.85 10.59
C PHE A 238 -5.65 -22.75 9.48
N GLU A 239 -6.29 -23.90 9.30
CA GLU A 239 -5.96 -24.87 8.27
C GLU A 239 -6.06 -24.21 6.90
N SER A 240 -5.00 -24.33 6.10
CA SER A 240 -4.98 -23.82 4.74
C SER A 240 -5.94 -24.64 3.89
N ASP A 241 -7.12 -24.10 3.64
CA ASP A 241 -8.00 -24.68 2.62
C ASP A 241 -7.29 -24.53 1.27
N THR A 242 -6.92 -25.66 0.67
CA THR A 242 -6.00 -25.81 -0.48
C THR A 242 -6.64 -25.41 -1.83
N GLY A 243 -7.59 -24.47 -1.80
CA GLY A 243 -8.39 -24.08 -2.94
C GLY A 243 -7.63 -23.21 -3.93
N THR A 244 -6.94 -23.85 -4.88
CA THR A 244 -6.40 -23.29 -6.14
C THR A 244 -5.45 -22.11 -5.95
N GLU A 245 -4.14 -22.40 -5.95
CA GLU A 245 -3.13 -21.37 -6.16
C GLU A 245 -3.44 -20.65 -7.48
N SER A 246 -3.80 -19.36 -7.40
CA SER A 246 -3.99 -18.55 -8.60
C SER A 246 -2.67 -18.44 -9.37
N SER A 247 -2.73 -18.37 -10.70
CA SER A 247 -1.56 -18.17 -11.57
C SER A 247 -0.75 -16.93 -11.17
N GLU A 248 -1.42 -15.91 -10.63
CA GLU A 248 -0.85 -14.67 -10.13
C GLU A 248 0.03 -14.92 -8.91
N ASN A 249 -0.38 -15.82 -8.00
CA ASN A 249 0.44 -16.18 -6.83
C ASN A 249 1.72 -16.89 -7.25
N GLU A 250 1.66 -17.80 -8.25
CA GLU A 250 2.85 -18.45 -8.79
C GLU A 250 3.81 -17.42 -9.42
N ALA A 251 3.25 -16.47 -10.19
CA ALA A 251 3.99 -15.43 -10.85
C ALA A 251 4.69 -14.48 -9.86
N TRP A 252 4.01 -14.04 -8.80
CA TRP A 252 4.63 -13.26 -7.73
C TRP A 252 5.59 -14.09 -6.87
N GLY A 253 5.35 -15.39 -6.72
CA GLY A 253 6.32 -16.33 -6.15
C GLY A 253 7.63 -16.36 -6.94
N SER A 254 7.55 -16.37 -8.27
CA SER A 254 8.73 -16.25 -9.16
C SER A 254 9.47 -14.92 -8.93
N VAL A 255 8.75 -13.80 -8.87
CA VAL A 255 9.35 -12.49 -8.55
C VAL A 255 10.08 -12.54 -7.20
N ALA A 256 9.41 -13.03 -6.15
CA ALA A 256 9.98 -13.13 -4.82
C ALA A 256 11.25 -14.00 -4.79
N GLY A 257 11.28 -15.09 -5.58
CA GLY A 257 12.47 -15.95 -5.72
C GLY A 257 13.63 -15.29 -6.48
N LEU A 258 13.34 -14.47 -7.50
CA LEU A 258 14.35 -13.80 -8.32
C LEU A 258 14.97 -12.57 -7.65
N LEU A 259 14.20 -11.84 -6.82
CA LEU A 259 14.63 -10.58 -6.23
C LEU A 259 15.93 -10.66 -5.42
N PRO A 260 16.15 -11.64 -4.51
CA PRO A 260 17.39 -11.74 -3.77
C PRO A 260 18.62 -11.90 -4.69
N VAL A 261 18.50 -12.68 -5.76
CA VAL A 261 19.58 -12.91 -6.73
C VAL A 261 19.88 -11.62 -7.49
N LEU A 262 18.86 -10.97 -8.04
CA LEU A 262 19.01 -9.74 -8.83
C LEU A 262 19.54 -8.58 -7.96
N CYS A 263 19.05 -8.45 -6.73
CA CYS A 263 19.57 -7.48 -5.76
C CYS A 263 21.05 -7.74 -5.41
N GLY A 264 21.44 -9.02 -5.26
CA GLY A 264 22.82 -9.43 -5.03
C GLY A 264 23.74 -9.01 -6.19
N VAL A 265 23.36 -9.36 -7.42
CA VAL A 265 24.10 -8.98 -8.64
C VAL A 265 24.29 -7.46 -8.72
N ARG A 266 23.22 -6.68 -8.49
CA ARG A 266 23.33 -5.22 -8.51
C ARG A 266 24.24 -4.66 -7.45
N GLU A 267 24.23 -5.22 -6.25
CA GLU A 267 25.12 -4.78 -5.20
C GLU A 267 26.60 -5.05 -5.56
N GLU A 268 26.89 -6.18 -6.18
CA GLU A 268 28.22 -6.48 -6.71
C GLU A 268 28.64 -5.52 -7.83
N GLU A 269 27.72 -5.21 -8.75
CA GLU A 269 27.93 -4.23 -9.82
C GLU A 269 28.22 -2.83 -9.25
N ARG A 270 27.45 -2.37 -8.26
CA ARG A 270 27.70 -1.10 -7.57
C ARG A 270 29.07 -1.09 -6.88
N LYS A 271 29.44 -2.18 -6.19
CA LYS A 271 30.77 -2.32 -5.58
C LYS A 271 31.90 -2.32 -6.62
N ARG A 272 31.69 -2.96 -7.77
CA ARG A 272 32.65 -2.95 -8.88
C ARG A 272 32.79 -1.54 -9.47
N ALA A 273 31.69 -0.83 -9.71
CA ALA A 273 31.68 0.54 -10.21
C ALA A 273 32.42 1.48 -9.24
N ARG A 274 32.13 1.42 -7.93
CA ARG A 274 32.83 2.22 -6.90
C ARG A 274 34.34 1.98 -6.91
N ARG A 275 34.79 0.73 -7.07
CA ARG A 275 36.22 0.38 -7.18
C ARG A 275 36.88 0.98 -8.43
N LEU A 276 36.18 0.95 -9.56
CA LEU A 276 36.69 1.52 -10.82
C LEU A 276 36.83 3.04 -10.72
N VAL A 277 35.84 3.74 -10.15
CA VAL A 277 35.90 5.19 -9.89
C VAL A 277 37.05 5.52 -8.93
N ALA A 278 37.17 4.81 -7.80
CA ALA A 278 38.24 5.03 -6.82
C ALA A 278 39.65 4.77 -7.40
N SER A 279 39.78 3.89 -8.40
CA SER A 279 41.05 3.60 -9.07
C SER A 279 41.46 4.65 -10.11
N GLY A 280 40.67 5.70 -10.33
CA GLY A 280 40.92 6.73 -11.35
C GLY A 280 40.79 6.24 -12.80
N ARG A 281 40.31 5.00 -13.00
CA ARG A 281 40.11 4.41 -14.34
C ARG A 281 38.84 4.93 -15.04
N PHE A 282 37.96 5.58 -14.31
CA PHE A 282 36.75 6.22 -14.80
C PHE A 282 36.54 7.55 -14.08
N SER A 283 36.27 8.62 -14.83
CA SER A 283 35.67 9.82 -14.26
C SER A 283 34.22 9.49 -13.90
N ALA A 284 33.77 9.85 -12.70
CA ALA A 284 32.34 9.93 -12.45
C ALA A 284 31.76 10.93 -13.46
N ILE A 285 30.71 10.51 -14.17
CA ILE A 285 29.89 11.37 -15.02
C ILE A 285 28.86 12.02 -14.12
#